data_AF-W7CLX7-F1
#
_entry.id   AF-W7CLX7-F1
#
_cell.length_a   1.000
_cell.length_b   1.000
_cell.length_c   1.000
_cell.angle_alpha   90.00
_cell.angle_beta   90.00
_cell.angle_gamma   90.00
#
_symmetry.space_group_name_H-M   'P 1'
#
loop_
_entity.id
_entity.type
_entity.pdbx_description
1 polymer ?
#
loop_
_entity_poly.entity_id
_entity_poly.type
_entity_poly.pdbx_seq_one_letter_code
_entity_poly.pdbx_strand_id
1 'polypeptide(L)'
;MKYAQLVAMIIENIGGKDNINSVVHCTTRLRFKLKDEHRANTDYLKAADGIVTVVQSGGQYQVVIGNHVADVYQELMQQTGLTGQEQVPDDDKGSLLDRFIDLISGIFAPALGLLAATG
;
A
#
# COMPACT_ATOMS: atom_id res chain seq x y z
N MET A 1 -11.68 2.97 18.67
CA MET A 1 -11.90 1.93 17.65
C MET A 1 -13.16 2.21 16.82
N LYS A 2 -13.30 3.40 16.21
CA LYS A 2 -14.52 3.76 15.45
C LYS A 2 -14.61 3.03 14.11
N TYR A 3 -13.48 2.60 13.55
CA TYR A 3 -13.38 1.95 12.25
C TYR A 3 -12.95 0.48 12.31
N ALA A 4 -12.84 -0.10 13.51
CA ALA A 4 -12.33 -1.46 13.67
C ALA A 4 -13.17 -2.50 12.93
N GLN A 5 -14.50 -2.36 12.94
CA GLN A 5 -15.42 -3.23 12.22
C GLN A 5 -15.31 -3.06 10.70
N LEU A 6 -15.18 -1.81 10.23
CA LEU A 6 -14.99 -1.50 8.81
C LEU A 6 -13.67 -2.08 8.29
N VAL A 7 -12.59 -1.95 9.05
CA VAL A 7 -11.29 -2.53 8.74
C VAL A 7 -11.35 -4.05 8.68
N ALA A 8 -11.93 -4.70 9.70
CA ALA A 8 -12.05 -6.16 9.73
C ALA A 8 -12.84 -6.68 8.51
N MET A 9 -13.95 -6.01 8.19
CA MET A 9 -14.78 -6.30 7.02
C MET A 9 -14.00 -6.11 5.71
N ILE A 10 -13.20 -5.04 5.59
CA ILE A 10 -12.34 -4.82 4.42
C ILE A 10 -11.33 -5.97 4.28
N ILE A 11 -10.62 -6.33 5.35
CA ILE A 11 -9.60 -7.37 5.34
C ILE A 11 -10.20 -8.72 4.93
N GLU A 12 -11.37 -9.07 5.47
CA GLU A 12 -12.07 -10.31 5.10
C GLU A 12 -12.45 -10.32 3.61
N ASN A 13 -13.03 -9.22 3.13
CA ASN A 13 -13.54 -9.14 1.77
C ASN A 13 -12.47 -8.91 0.70
N ILE A 14 -11.25 -8.49 1.06
CA ILE A 14 -10.10 -8.50 0.11
C ILE A 14 -9.39 -9.85 0.06
N GLY A 15 -9.91 -10.89 0.71
CA GLY A 15 -9.35 -12.25 0.70
C GLY A 15 -8.45 -12.58 1.90
N GLY A 16 -8.51 -11.76 2.95
CA GLY A 16 -7.75 -11.92 4.19
C GLY A 16 -6.40 -11.20 4.20
N LYS A 17 -5.80 -11.10 5.39
CA LYS A 17 -4.46 -10.48 5.59
C LYS A 17 -3.38 -11.11 4.71
N ASP A 18 -3.48 -12.42 4.46
CA ASP A 18 -2.49 -13.16 3.69
C ASP A 18 -2.52 -12.81 2.19
N ASN A 19 -3.61 -12.18 1.72
CA ASN A 19 -3.75 -11.71 0.34
C ASN A 19 -3.18 -10.30 0.13
N ILE A 20 -2.75 -9.61 1.19
CA ILE A 20 -2.19 -8.26 1.13
C ILE A 20 -0.67 -8.37 1.02
N ASN A 21 -0.08 -7.85 -0.06
CA ASN A 21 1.38 -7.68 -0.16
C ASN A 21 1.82 -6.38 0.50
N SER A 22 1.12 -5.29 0.20
CA SER A 22 1.37 -3.99 0.82
C SER A 22 0.13 -3.12 0.75
N VAL A 23 0.07 -2.14 1.64
CA VAL A 23 -1.00 -1.16 1.72
C VAL A 23 -0.41 0.22 1.93
N VAL A 24 -0.85 1.17 1.11
CA VAL A 24 -0.54 2.59 1.28
C VAL A 24 -1.83 3.39 1.27
N HIS A 25 -1.79 4.61 1.79
CA HIS A 25 -2.95 5.50 1.77
C HIS A 25 -2.59 6.85 1.15
N CYS A 26 -3.58 7.45 0.50
CA CYS A 26 -3.56 8.87 0.13
C CYS A 26 -4.59 9.61 1.00
N THR A 27 -4.95 10.85 0.65
CA THR A 27 -5.94 11.63 1.41
C THR A 27 -7.34 11.01 1.44
N THR A 28 -7.72 10.23 0.42
CA THR A 28 -9.10 9.69 0.32
C THR A 28 -9.20 8.19 0.00
N ARG A 29 -8.07 7.51 -0.23
CA ARG A 29 -8.05 6.13 -0.75
C ARG A 29 -7.02 5.26 -0.05
N LEU A 30 -7.38 4.01 0.21
CA LEU A 30 -6.44 2.92 0.50
C LEU A 30 -6.08 2.23 -0.81
N ARG A 31 -4.80 2.01 -1.04
CA ARG A 31 -4.27 1.30 -2.20
C ARG A 31 -3.63 0.03 -1.71
N PHE A 32 -4.24 -1.09 -2.05
CA PHE A 32 -3.73 -2.41 -1.74
C PHE A 32 -3.00 -2.95 -2.96
N LYS A 33 -1.81 -3.50 -2.73
CA LYS A 33 -1.19 -4.44 -3.65
C LYS A 33 -1.59 -5.83 -3.18
N LEU A 34 -2.54 -6.45 -3.88
CA LEU A 34 -3.01 -7.80 -3.54
C LEU A 34 -2.11 -8.85 -4.22
N LYS A 35 -2.09 -10.07 -3.66
CA LYS A 35 -1.48 -11.23 -4.33
C LYS A 35 -2.38 -11.73 -5.46
N ASP A 36 -3.68 -11.78 -5.18
CA ASP A 36 -4.70 -12.20 -6.14
C ASP A 36 -5.96 -11.33 -5.98
N GLU A 37 -6.29 -10.58 -7.02
CA GLU A 37 -7.46 -9.70 -7.05
C GLU A 37 -8.79 -10.46 -7.16
N HIS A 38 -8.78 -11.71 -7.67
CA HIS A 38 -10.00 -12.51 -7.81
C HIS A 38 -10.55 -12.99 -6.47
N ARG A 39 -9.71 -13.01 -5.43
CA ARG A 39 -10.12 -13.32 -4.06
C ARG A 39 -10.86 -12.15 -3.39
N ALA A 40 -10.85 -10.96 -3.99
CA ALA A 40 -11.51 -9.79 -3.44
C ALA A 40 -12.97 -9.69 -3.88
N ASN A 41 -13.87 -9.61 -2.92
CA ASN A 41 -15.30 -9.42 -3.12
C ASN A 41 -15.62 -7.94 -3.37
N THR A 42 -15.36 -7.52 -4.60
CA THR A 42 -15.45 -6.12 -5.02
C THR A 42 -16.87 -5.56 -4.95
N ASP A 43 -17.88 -6.37 -5.28
CA ASP A 43 -19.28 -5.92 -5.26
C ASP A 43 -19.77 -5.69 -3.84
N TYR A 44 -19.37 -6.56 -2.89
CA TYR A 44 -19.66 -6.35 -1.49
C TYR A 44 -18.97 -5.08 -0.95
N LEU A 45 -17.70 -4.88 -1.26
CA LEU A 45 -16.94 -3.71 -0.83
C LEU A 45 -17.51 -2.39 -1.39
N LYS A 46 -18.06 -2.40 -2.61
CA LYS A 46 -18.74 -1.22 -3.18
C LYS A 46 -20.08 -0.91 -2.51
N ALA A 47 -20.76 -1.92 -1.96
CA ALA A 47 -22.05 -1.77 -1.28
C ALA A 47 -21.91 -1.52 0.23
N ALA A 48 -20.71 -1.69 0.78
CA ALA A 48 -20.45 -1.56 2.20
C ALA A 48 -20.51 -0.10 2.67
N ASP A 49 -21.10 0.11 3.85
CA ASP A 49 -21.20 1.44 4.45
C ASP A 49 -19.81 1.96 4.84
N GLY A 50 -19.54 3.23 4.53
CA GLY A 50 -18.23 3.86 4.69
C GLY A 50 -17.23 3.64 3.54
N ILE A 51 -17.61 2.92 2.48
CA ILE A 51 -16.84 2.84 1.23
C ILE A 51 -17.63 3.55 0.14
N VAL A 52 -17.01 4.53 -0.52
CA VAL A 52 -17.61 5.26 -1.64
C VAL A 52 -17.60 4.41 -2.91
N THR A 53 -16.46 3.78 -3.18
CA THR A 53 -16.31 2.89 -4.35
C THR A 53 -15.00 2.11 -4.28
N VAL A 54 -14.86 1.13 -5.15
CA VAL A 54 -13.62 0.39 -5.38
C VAL A 54 -13.20 0.54 -6.83
N VAL A 55 -11.92 0.86 -7.04
CA VAL A 55 -11.30 1.02 -8.36
C VAL A 55 -10.11 0.08 -8.47
N GLN A 56 -10.08 -0.74 -9.53
CA GLN A 56 -8.93 -1.57 -9.89
C GLN A 56 -8.21 -0.90 -11.07
N SER A 57 -6.95 -0.51 -10.88
CA SER A 57 -6.17 0.14 -11.94
C SER A 57 -4.67 0.04 -11.67
N GLY A 58 -3.90 -0.25 -12.73
CA GLY A 58 -2.43 -0.31 -12.65
C GLY A 58 -1.91 -1.41 -11.71
N GLY A 59 -2.62 -2.54 -11.61
CA GLY A 59 -2.28 -3.63 -10.68
C GLY A 59 -2.43 -3.26 -9.19
N GLN A 60 -3.23 -2.24 -8.90
CA GLN A 60 -3.59 -1.84 -7.54
C GLN A 60 -5.09 -1.94 -7.33
N TYR A 61 -5.46 -2.44 -6.16
CA TYR A 61 -6.83 -2.50 -5.68
C TYR A 61 -7.09 -1.30 -4.76
N GLN A 62 -7.90 -0.34 -5.21
CA GLN A 62 -8.09 0.94 -4.52
C GLN A 62 -9.47 1.01 -3.88
N VAL A 63 -9.53 1.15 -2.55
CA VAL A 63 -10.77 1.34 -1.79
C VAL A 63 -10.88 2.83 -1.44
N VAL A 64 -11.94 3.47 -1.93
CA VAL A 64 -12.20 4.90 -1.70
C VAL A 64 -13.08 5.05 -0.47
N ILE A 65 -12.57 5.69 0.58
CA ILE A 65 -13.27 5.87 1.87
C ILE A 65 -13.65 7.34 2.08
N GLY A 66 -12.80 8.28 1.65
CA GLY A 66 -12.98 9.71 1.90
C GLY A 66 -12.08 10.22 3.03
N ASN A 67 -12.52 11.28 3.71
CA ASN A 67 -11.67 12.06 4.64
C ASN A 67 -11.18 11.29 5.88
N HIS A 68 -11.78 10.13 6.18
CA HIS A 68 -11.46 9.31 7.34
C HIS A 68 -10.39 8.25 7.07
N VAL A 69 -9.83 8.23 5.85
CA VAL A 69 -8.93 7.15 5.42
C VAL A 69 -7.67 7.01 6.27
N ALA A 70 -7.18 8.11 6.86
CA ALA A 70 -6.02 8.08 7.74
C ALA A 70 -6.31 7.26 9.01
N ASP A 71 -7.48 7.46 9.62
CA ASP A 71 -7.90 6.69 10.80
C ASP A 71 -8.11 5.21 10.45
N VAL A 72 -8.73 4.94 9.29
CA VAL A 72 -8.94 3.56 8.80
C VAL A 72 -7.60 2.88 8.52
N TYR A 73 -6.63 3.59 7.93
CA TYR A 73 -5.29 3.07 7.70
C TYR A 73 -4.60 2.70 9.01
N GLN A 74 -4.59 3.59 10.00
CA GLN A 74 -3.95 3.33 11.29
C GLN A 74 -4.55 2.10 11.99
N GLU A 75 -5.88 1.97 11.98
CA GLU A 75 -6.57 0.81 12.52
C GLU A 75 -6.27 -0.47 11.71
N LEU A 76 -6.17 -0.37 10.38
CA LEU A 76 -5.76 -1.49 9.53
C LEU A 76 -4.34 -1.97 9.84
N MET A 77 -3.40 -1.07 10.06
CA MET A 77 -2.03 -1.42 10.43
C MET A 77 -2.00 -2.12 11.79
N GLN A 78 -2.81 -1.67 12.76
CA GLN A 78 -2.93 -2.30 14.07
C GLN A 78 -3.53 -3.72 13.99
N GLN A 79 -4.56 -3.93 13.16
CA GLN A 79 -5.23 -5.24 13.04
C GLN A 79 -4.47 -6.25 12.19
N THR A 80 -3.82 -5.79 11.12
CA THR A 80 -3.04 -6.66 10.23
C THR A 80 -1.65 -6.95 10.77
N GLY A 81 -1.14 -6.12 11.67
CA GLY A 81 0.25 -6.18 12.11
C GLY A 81 1.26 -5.87 10.99
N LEU A 82 0.78 -5.37 9.84
CA LEU A 82 1.64 -4.87 8.78
C LEU A 82 2.33 -3.63 9.34
N THR A 83 3.65 -3.67 9.50
CA THR A 83 4.41 -2.49 9.89
C THR A 83 4.47 -1.57 8.68
N GLY A 84 4.08 -0.31 8.86
CA GLY A 84 4.13 0.71 7.80
C GLY A 84 5.56 1.11 7.55
N GLN A 85 6.30 0.22 6.91
CA GLN A 85 7.57 0.53 6.30
C GLN A 85 7.44 0.15 4.84
N GLU A 86 7.75 1.11 3.99
CA GLU A 86 8.38 0.85 2.71
C GLU A 86 9.63 -0.02 2.98
N GLN A 87 9.42 -1.32 3.12
CA GLN A 87 10.43 -2.29 2.76
C GLN A 87 9.98 -2.79 1.40
N VAL A 88 10.67 -2.29 0.39
CA VAL A 88 10.79 -2.98 -0.89
C VAL A 88 10.97 -4.46 -0.54
N PRO A 89 10.17 -5.39 -1.10
CA PRO A 89 10.38 -6.80 -0.83
C PRO A 89 11.83 -7.09 -1.18
N ASP A 90 12.58 -7.50 -0.16
CA ASP A 90 13.83 -8.22 -0.32
C ASP A 90 13.44 -9.55 -0.99
N ASP A 91 13.32 -9.49 -2.31
CA ASP A 91 13.31 -10.66 -3.15
C ASP A 91 14.77 -11.13 -3.12
N ASP A 92 15.01 -12.37 -2.72
CA ASP A 92 16.28 -13.11 -2.53
C ASP A 92 17.22 -13.16 -3.78
N LYS A 93 17.21 -12.10 -4.60
CA LYS A 93 18.08 -11.76 -5.73
C LYS A 93 18.94 -10.53 -5.42
N GLY A 94 19.07 -10.16 -4.13
CA GLY A 94 19.82 -9.03 -3.58
C GLY A 94 21.35 -9.14 -3.66
N SER A 95 21.89 -9.46 -4.83
CA SER A 95 23.35 -9.38 -5.04
C SER A 95 23.74 -8.69 -6.35
N LEU A 96 22.94 -8.87 -7.40
CA LEU A 96 23.22 -8.26 -8.70
C LEU A 96 22.43 -6.98 -8.92
N LEU A 97 21.19 -6.93 -8.44
CA LEU A 97 20.34 -5.75 -8.59
C LEU A 97 20.77 -4.66 -7.60
N ASP A 98 21.12 -5.02 -6.37
CA ASP A 98 21.67 -4.07 -5.38
C ASP A 98 22.99 -3.47 -5.84
N ARG A 99 23.90 -4.28 -6.42
CA ARG A 99 25.14 -3.76 -7.03
C ARG A 99 24.90 -2.82 -8.21
N PHE A 100 23.82 -3.05 -8.97
CA PHE A 100 23.44 -2.17 -10.06
C PHE A 100 22.85 -0.85 -9.56
N ILE A 101 22.01 -0.92 -8.53
CA ILE A 101 21.45 0.26 -7.84
C ILE A 101 22.56 1.07 -7.17
N ASP A 102 23.53 0.41 -6.51
CA ASP A 102 24.69 1.05 -5.89
C ASP A 102 25.60 1.73 -6.92
N LEU A 103 25.79 1.11 -8.10
CA LEU A 103 26.57 1.70 -9.19
C LEU A 103 25.91 2.97 -9.73
N ILE A 104 24.59 2.93 -9.98
CA ILE A 104 23.84 4.12 -10.41
C ILE A 104 23.88 5.18 -9.32
N SER A 105 23.59 4.80 -8.07
CA SER A 105 23.58 5.73 -6.94
C SER A 105 24.96 6.38 -6.71
N GLY A 106 26.06 5.63 -6.90
CA GLY A 106 27.41 6.17 -6.85
C GLY A 106 27.75 7.17 -7.95
N ILE A 107 27.14 7.07 -9.14
CA ILE A 107 27.29 8.04 -10.24
C ILE A 107 26.50 9.32 -9.96
N PHE A 108 25.29 9.18 -9.42
CA PHE A 108 24.37 10.31 -9.23
C PHE A 108 24.58 11.04 -7.89
N ALA A 109 25.07 10.39 -6.83
CA ALA A 109 25.29 11.01 -5.52
C ALA A 109 26.20 12.27 -5.58
N PRO A 110 27.31 12.30 -6.35
CA PRO A 110 28.10 13.52 -6.52
C PRO A 110 27.36 14.64 -7.25
N ALA A 111 26.48 14.30 -8.21
CA ALA A 111 25.70 15.26 -8.98
C ALA A 111 24.55 15.85 -8.15
N LEU A 112 23.94 15.08 -7.24
CA LEU A 112 22.92 15.57 -6.31
C LEU A 112 23.49 16.64 -5.37
N GLY A 113 24.72 16.48 -4.86
CA GLY A 113 25.38 17.48 -4.02
C GLY A 113 25.63 18.80 -4.75
N LEU A 114 26.01 18.74 -6.03
CA LEU A 114 26.19 19.92 -6.89
C LEU A 114 24.86 20.63 -7.20
N LEU A 115 23.82 19.87 -7.55
CA LEU A 115 22.49 20.43 -7.86
C LEU A 115 21.83 21.06 -6.63
N ALA A 116 22.01 20.49 -5.44
CA ALA A 116 21.51 21.04 -4.18
C ALA A 116 22.28 22.29 -3.71
N ALA A 117 23.54 22.45 -4.12
CA ALA A 117 24.38 23.59 -3.74
C ALA A 117 24.20 24.82 -4.66
N THR A 118 23.65 24.64 -5.86
CA THR A 118 23.39 25.72 -6.82
C THR A 118 21.95 26.22 -6.83
N GLY A 119 21.12 25.76 -5.89
CA GLY A 119 19.74 26.22 -5.67
C GLY A 119 19.63 27.22 -4.53
#